data_AF-A0A7W2NFF0-F1
#
_entry.id   AF-A0A7W2NFF0-F1
#
_cell.length_a   1.000
_cell.length_b   1.000
_cell.length_c   1.000
_cell.angle_alpha   90.00
_cell.angle_beta   90.00
_cell.angle_gamma   90.00
#
_symmetry.space_group_name_H-M   'P 1'
#
loop_
_entity.id
_entity.type
_entity.pdbx_description
1 polymer ?
#
loop_
_entity_poly.entity_id
_entity_poly.type
_entity_poly.pdbx_seq_one_letter_code
_entity_poly.pdbx_strand_id
1 'polypeptide(L)'
;MSTLKSQVDKLQSQIKLSSNAQENEKIIEANSNILNRLNKSLGELTSNKAKFNVIPLISQLDEQLIPSTEGDESDGFLISESSGLVLGDDIEALLESAKVSLSLFSEKWKELGHEAQQDDSLNNSIVALKSLTKIISGLNDKYWDQWLINLENDFVVEDVVLEQQTSLGKDKVYNEYNKLKAKFYVDKLSKDFNSSLVDSLNHSKEHLIKLRDQMDMSELPEDVVKFLKDLDSNYRVATLELITPDVFAWLTKQDLLSKLKISR
;
A
#
# COMPACT_ATOMS: atom_id res chain seq x y z
N MET A 1 27.00 -8.06 74.32
CA MET A 1 27.43 -8.71 73.05
C MET A 1 26.26 -9.08 72.11
N SER A 2 25.00 -9.21 72.53
CA SER A 2 23.91 -9.61 71.61
C SER A 2 23.41 -8.50 70.66
N THR A 3 23.57 -7.23 71.02
CA THR A 3 23.07 -6.08 70.24
C THR A 3 23.84 -5.88 68.93
N LEU A 4 25.15 -6.07 68.96
CA LEU A 4 26.03 -5.87 67.79
C LEU A 4 25.84 -6.99 66.76
N LYS A 5 25.67 -8.24 67.23
CA LYS A 5 25.32 -9.38 66.37
C LYS A 5 23.98 -9.15 65.66
N SER A 6 22.95 -8.73 66.41
CA SER A 6 21.63 -8.40 65.84
C SER A 6 21.68 -7.27 64.81
N GLN A 7 22.50 -6.25 65.03
CA GLN A 7 22.69 -5.15 64.08
C GLN A 7 23.42 -5.61 62.79
N VAL A 8 24.44 -6.47 62.92
CA VAL A 8 25.15 -7.06 61.77
C VAL A 8 24.20 -7.94 60.95
N ASP A 9 23.40 -8.79 61.59
CA ASP A 9 22.43 -9.66 60.91
C ASP A 9 21.38 -8.83 60.15
N LYS A 10 20.93 -7.71 60.74
CA LYS A 10 19.99 -6.78 60.09
C LYS A 10 20.61 -6.08 58.87
N LEU A 11 21.87 -5.63 58.97
CA LEU A 11 22.59 -5.03 57.85
C LEU A 11 22.82 -6.05 56.72
N GLN A 12 23.19 -7.29 57.04
CA GLN A 12 23.33 -8.35 56.04
C GLN A 12 22.01 -8.64 55.32
N SER A 13 20.89 -8.65 56.05
CA SER A 13 19.55 -8.79 55.45
C SER A 13 19.22 -7.61 54.52
N GLN A 14 19.50 -6.38 54.94
CA GLN A 14 19.30 -5.19 54.11
C GLN A 14 20.17 -5.18 52.85
N ILE A 15 21.44 -5.61 52.95
CA ILE A 15 22.33 -5.74 51.80
C ILE A 15 21.80 -6.78 50.80
N LYS A 16 21.32 -7.94 51.28
CA LYS A 16 20.70 -8.96 50.42
C LYS A 16 19.45 -8.42 49.72
N LEU A 17 18.58 -7.73 50.44
CA LEU A 17 17.37 -7.12 49.86
C LEU A 17 17.73 -6.09 48.77
N SER A 18 18.73 -5.24 49.03
CA SER A 18 19.21 -4.26 48.05
C SER A 18 19.81 -4.93 46.80
N SER A 19 20.59 -6.00 46.98
CA SER A 19 21.17 -6.77 45.87
C SER A 19 20.08 -7.41 45.01
N ASN A 20 19.08 -8.05 45.65
CA ASN A 20 17.95 -8.64 44.94
C ASN A 20 17.11 -7.59 44.22
N ALA A 21 16.93 -6.40 44.81
CA ALA A 21 16.22 -5.30 44.16
C ALA A 21 16.94 -4.84 42.89
N GLN A 22 18.27 -4.66 42.94
CA GLN A 22 19.07 -4.31 41.77
C GLN A 22 19.04 -5.39 40.68
N GLU A 23 19.05 -6.67 41.06
CA GLU A 23 18.91 -7.78 40.12
C GLU A 23 17.53 -7.78 39.45
N ASN A 24 16.47 -7.59 40.22
CA ASN A 24 15.11 -7.47 39.69
C ASN A 24 14.96 -6.27 38.74
N GLU A 25 15.58 -5.13 39.04
CA GLU A 25 15.59 -3.96 38.16
C GLU A 25 16.23 -4.29 36.80
N LYS A 26 17.37 -4.99 36.79
CA LYS A 26 18.03 -5.44 35.56
C LYS A 26 17.15 -6.40 34.74
N ILE A 27 16.48 -7.34 35.40
CA ILE A 27 15.56 -8.28 34.76
C ILE A 27 14.39 -7.52 34.11
N ILE A 28 13.80 -6.57 34.85
CA ILE A 28 12.68 -5.76 34.35
C ILE A 28 13.12 -4.93 33.15
N GLU A 29 14.28 -4.29 33.22
CA GLU A 29 14.83 -3.49 32.12
C GLU A 29 15.06 -4.36 30.87
N ALA A 30 15.66 -5.54 31.04
CA ALA A 30 15.93 -6.44 29.93
C ALA A 30 14.63 -6.94 29.25
N ASN A 31 13.66 -7.38 30.06
CA ASN A 31 12.36 -7.81 29.55
C ASN A 31 11.64 -6.67 28.82
N SER A 32 11.72 -5.45 29.35
CA SER A 32 11.12 -4.26 28.74
C SER A 32 11.76 -3.93 27.38
N ASN A 33 13.09 -4.07 27.26
CA ASN A 33 13.79 -3.84 26.00
C ASN A 33 13.35 -4.85 24.93
N ILE A 34 13.34 -6.14 25.25
CA ILE A 34 12.89 -7.20 24.34
C ILE A 34 11.47 -6.93 23.87
N LEU A 35 10.55 -6.67 24.81
CA LEU A 35 9.16 -6.38 24.52
C LEU A 35 9.01 -5.17 23.59
N ASN A 36 9.72 -4.07 23.86
CA ASN A 36 9.68 -2.86 23.04
C ASN A 36 10.17 -3.12 21.61
N ARG A 37 11.25 -3.88 21.44
CA ARG A 37 11.79 -4.21 20.11
C ARG A 37 10.82 -5.07 19.31
N LEU A 38 10.26 -6.11 19.91
CA LEU A 38 9.29 -6.99 19.26
C LEU A 38 7.98 -6.26 18.95
N ASN A 39 7.47 -5.46 19.88
CA ASN A 39 6.26 -4.65 19.66
C ASN A 39 6.43 -3.65 18.52
N LYS A 40 7.62 -3.07 18.36
CA LYS A 40 7.90 -2.19 17.22
C LYS A 40 7.75 -2.94 15.90
N SER A 41 8.39 -4.11 15.76
CA SER A 41 8.26 -4.94 14.55
C SER A 41 6.82 -5.41 14.32
N LEU A 42 6.10 -5.79 15.38
CA LEU A 42 4.68 -6.14 15.29
C LEU A 42 3.81 -4.97 14.81
N GLY A 43 4.08 -3.77 15.31
CA GLY A 43 3.37 -2.55 14.90
C GLY A 43 3.55 -2.26 13.41
N GLU A 44 4.79 -2.32 12.91
CA GLU A 44 5.13 -2.12 11.50
C GLU A 44 4.46 -3.17 10.58
N LEU A 45 4.41 -4.43 11.00
CA LEU A 45 3.73 -5.49 10.27
C LEU A 45 2.20 -5.30 10.31
N THR A 46 1.64 -4.92 11.46
CA THR A 46 0.20 -4.70 11.64
C THR A 46 -0.30 -3.52 10.83
N SER A 47 0.47 -2.44 10.70
CA SER A 47 0.11 -1.31 9.83
C SER A 47 0.01 -1.71 8.35
N ASN A 48 0.79 -2.70 7.93
CA ASN A 48 0.76 -3.22 6.56
C ASN A 48 -0.39 -4.22 6.31
N LYS A 49 -0.88 -4.86 7.37
CA LYS A 49 -1.94 -5.86 7.28
C LYS A 49 -3.23 -5.31 6.66
N ALA A 50 -3.57 -4.05 6.94
CA ALA A 50 -4.80 -3.43 6.43
C ALA A 50 -4.80 -3.35 4.89
N LYS A 51 -3.71 -2.83 4.28
CA LYS A 51 -3.52 -2.83 2.83
C LYS A 51 -3.49 -4.24 2.27
N PHE A 52 -2.72 -5.12 2.88
CA PHE A 52 -2.59 -6.51 2.43
C PHE A 52 -3.95 -7.23 2.34
N ASN A 53 -4.83 -7.03 3.33
CA ASN A 53 -6.13 -7.70 3.38
C ASN A 53 -7.08 -7.28 2.25
N VAL A 54 -6.90 -6.09 1.66
CA VAL A 54 -7.78 -5.60 0.58
C VAL A 54 -7.25 -5.93 -0.81
N ILE A 55 -6.01 -6.40 -0.94
CA ILE A 55 -5.41 -6.76 -2.24
C ILE A 55 -6.22 -7.82 -3.00
N PRO A 56 -6.73 -8.90 -2.38
CA PRO A 56 -7.54 -9.88 -3.11
C PRO A 56 -8.82 -9.26 -3.69
N LEU A 57 -9.47 -8.35 -2.96
CA LEU A 57 -10.65 -7.63 -3.45
C LEU A 57 -10.27 -6.75 -4.65
N ILE A 58 -9.16 -6.02 -4.56
CA ILE A 58 -8.65 -5.18 -5.64
C ILE A 58 -8.36 -6.01 -6.90
N SER A 59 -7.75 -7.20 -6.76
CA SER A 59 -7.46 -8.08 -7.90
C SER A 59 -8.68 -8.67 -8.60
N GLN A 60 -9.84 -8.66 -7.95
CA GLN A 60 -11.11 -9.04 -8.57
C GLN A 60 -11.74 -7.88 -9.34
N LEU A 61 -11.40 -6.65 -8.97
CA LEU A 61 -11.92 -5.42 -9.56
C LEU A 61 -11.06 -4.92 -10.73
N ASP A 62 -9.78 -5.32 -10.77
CA ASP A 62 -8.82 -4.89 -11.77
C ASP A 62 -7.89 -6.04 -12.19
N GLU A 63 -8.25 -6.67 -13.32
CA GLU A 63 -7.50 -7.80 -13.92
C GLU A 63 -6.10 -7.39 -14.40
N GLN A 64 -5.83 -6.09 -14.61
CA GLN A 64 -4.52 -5.60 -15.07
C GLN A 64 -3.44 -5.68 -13.99
N LEU A 65 -3.84 -5.89 -12.73
CA LEU A 65 -2.93 -6.10 -11.61
C LEU A 65 -2.45 -7.55 -11.48
N ILE A 66 -3.04 -8.46 -12.24
CA ILE A 66 -2.64 -9.86 -12.27
C ILE A 66 -1.28 -9.94 -13.01
N PRO A 67 -0.22 -10.44 -12.36
CA PRO A 67 1.07 -10.61 -13.01
C PRO A 67 0.95 -11.52 -14.23
N SER A 68 1.50 -11.09 -15.36
CA SER A 68 1.68 -11.98 -16.52
C SER A 68 2.85 -12.92 -16.22
N THR A 69 2.59 -14.21 -16.10
CA THR A 69 3.61 -15.24 -15.80
C THR A 69 4.58 -15.48 -16.97
N GLU A 70 4.35 -14.85 -18.13
CA GLU A 70 5.25 -14.90 -19.29
C GLU A 70 6.34 -13.83 -19.19
N GLY A 71 7.44 -14.15 -18.50
CA GLY A 71 8.75 -13.53 -18.74
C GLY A 71 9.32 -12.59 -17.68
N ASP A 72 8.59 -12.27 -16.60
CA ASP A 72 9.16 -11.52 -15.47
C ASP A 72 9.76 -12.47 -14.43
N GLU A 73 11.08 -12.54 -14.40
CA GLU A 73 11.85 -13.21 -13.36
C GLU A 73 11.60 -12.52 -12.00
N SER A 74 10.82 -13.16 -11.13
CA SER A 74 10.98 -13.07 -9.68
C SER A 74 10.92 -11.66 -9.04
N ASP A 75 9.99 -10.81 -9.46
CA ASP A 75 9.56 -9.68 -8.62
C ASP A 75 8.41 -10.18 -7.75
N GLY A 76 8.68 -10.58 -6.51
CA GLY A 76 7.71 -11.24 -5.62
C GLY A 76 6.28 -10.73 -5.75
N PHE A 77 5.37 -11.64 -6.08
CA PHE A 77 3.97 -11.31 -6.31
C PHE A 77 3.15 -11.48 -5.04
N LEU A 78 2.02 -10.76 -4.94
CA LEU A 78 1.02 -10.94 -3.87
C LEU A 78 -0.29 -11.54 -4.40
N ILE A 79 -0.42 -11.73 -5.72
CA ILE A 79 -1.66 -12.06 -6.41
C ILE A 79 -1.35 -13.09 -7.50
N SER A 80 -2.20 -14.12 -7.64
CA SER A 80 -2.17 -15.08 -8.74
C SER A 80 -3.14 -14.74 -9.86
N GLU A 81 -3.02 -15.47 -10.98
CA GLU A 81 -3.96 -15.49 -12.11
C GLU A 81 -5.41 -15.81 -11.71
N SER A 82 -5.63 -16.41 -10.55
CA SER A 82 -6.96 -16.71 -10.00
C SER A 82 -7.50 -15.64 -9.05
N SER A 83 -6.90 -14.45 -8.99
CA SER A 83 -7.21 -13.38 -8.02
C SER A 83 -7.07 -13.84 -6.56
N GLY A 84 -6.29 -14.91 -6.33
CA GLY A 84 -5.96 -15.45 -5.03
C GLY A 84 -4.69 -14.81 -4.49
N LEU A 85 -4.61 -14.66 -3.17
CA LEU A 85 -3.37 -14.24 -2.52
C LEU A 85 -2.31 -15.33 -2.71
N VAL A 86 -1.25 -15.03 -3.46
CA VAL A 86 -0.10 -15.92 -3.63
C VAL A 86 1.16 -15.12 -3.36
N LEU A 87 2.03 -15.66 -2.51
CA LEU A 87 3.35 -15.08 -2.24
C LEU A 87 4.32 -15.64 -3.28
N GLY A 88 5.12 -14.78 -3.91
CA GLY A 88 6.27 -15.23 -4.69
C GLY A 88 7.25 -16.05 -3.82
N ASP A 89 8.00 -16.96 -4.47
CA ASP A 89 8.95 -17.86 -3.80
C ASP A 89 9.97 -17.11 -2.93
N ASP A 90 10.35 -15.90 -3.35
CA ASP A 90 11.24 -14.98 -2.63
C ASP A 90 10.62 -14.45 -1.33
N ILE A 91 9.33 -14.09 -1.36
CA ILE A 91 8.58 -13.65 -0.18
C ILE A 91 8.30 -14.83 0.74
N GLU A 92 7.97 -16.00 0.19
CA GLU A 92 7.77 -17.22 0.96
C GLU A 92 9.05 -17.63 1.70
N ALA A 93 10.21 -17.56 1.04
CA ALA A 93 11.51 -17.78 1.67
C ALA A 93 11.79 -16.79 2.81
N LEU A 94 11.44 -15.50 2.64
CA LEU A 94 11.58 -14.49 3.69
C LEU A 94 10.64 -14.73 4.87
N LEU A 95 9.41 -15.15 4.59
CA LEU A 95 8.43 -15.51 5.61
C LEU A 95 8.92 -16.70 6.44
N GLU A 96 9.42 -17.75 5.78
CA GLU A 96 9.99 -18.91 6.47
C GLU A 96 11.25 -18.54 7.25
N SER A 97 12.14 -17.71 6.69
CA SER A 97 13.31 -17.21 7.42
C SER A 97 12.92 -16.42 8.69
N ALA A 98 11.86 -15.62 8.63
CA ALA A 98 11.36 -14.88 9.79
C ALA A 98 10.75 -15.82 10.84
N LYS A 99 9.96 -16.82 10.43
CA LYS A 99 9.39 -17.85 11.33
C LYS A 99 10.46 -18.67 12.03
N VAL A 100 11.48 -19.10 11.30
CA VAL A 100 12.62 -19.87 11.86
C VAL A 100 13.38 -19.01 12.86
N SER A 101 13.73 -17.77 12.52
CA SER A 101 14.46 -16.87 13.42
C SER A 101 13.68 -16.61 14.72
N LEU A 102 12.38 -16.33 14.61
CA LEU A 102 11.51 -16.13 15.78
C LEU A 102 11.38 -17.37 16.65
N SER A 103 11.28 -18.55 16.04
CA SER A 103 11.23 -19.82 16.77
C SER A 103 12.51 -20.05 17.57
N LEU A 104 13.67 -19.80 16.95
CA LEU A 104 14.97 -19.89 17.64
C LEU A 104 15.06 -18.92 18.82
N PHE A 105 14.62 -17.67 18.64
CA PHE A 105 14.58 -16.71 19.76
C PHE A 105 13.62 -17.17 20.87
N SER A 106 12.45 -17.70 20.52
CA SER A 106 11.47 -18.22 21.49
C SER A 106 12.04 -19.38 22.31
N GLU A 107 12.82 -20.27 21.68
CA GLU A 107 13.54 -21.35 22.37
C GLU A 107 14.63 -20.80 23.30
N LYS A 108 15.44 -19.86 22.81
CA LYS A 108 16.49 -19.21 23.62
C LYS A 108 15.93 -18.43 24.80
N TRP A 109 14.79 -17.77 24.61
CA TRP A 109 14.05 -17.11 25.68
C TRP A 109 13.57 -18.09 26.76
N LYS A 110 13.09 -19.27 26.37
CA LYS A 110 12.68 -20.31 27.34
C LYS A 110 13.86 -20.88 28.13
N GLU A 111 15.04 -20.95 27.51
CA GLU A 111 16.27 -21.47 28.12
C GLU A 111 16.93 -20.43 29.06
N LEU A 112 17.07 -19.18 28.61
CA LEU A 112 17.91 -18.16 29.25
C LEU A 112 17.11 -17.04 29.94
N GLY A 113 15.80 -16.97 29.70
CA GLY A 113 14.96 -15.87 30.17
C GLY A 113 15.50 -14.51 29.70
N HIS A 114 15.59 -13.55 30.64
CA HIS A 114 16.03 -12.18 30.37
C HIS A 114 17.43 -12.06 29.75
N GLU A 115 18.32 -13.04 29.97
CA GLU A 115 19.67 -13.05 29.39
C GLU A 115 19.66 -13.27 27.87
N ALA A 116 18.58 -13.83 27.31
CA ALA A 116 18.41 -13.99 25.86
C ALA A 116 18.41 -12.66 25.09
N GLN A 117 18.30 -11.50 25.77
CA GLN A 117 18.50 -10.20 25.13
C GLN A 117 19.89 -10.08 24.47
N GLN A 118 20.89 -10.72 25.05
CA GLN A 118 22.28 -10.67 24.56
C GLN A 118 22.56 -11.72 23.48
N ASP A 119 21.62 -12.64 23.25
CA ASP A 119 21.74 -13.66 22.22
C ASP A 119 21.40 -13.07 20.84
N ASP A 120 22.17 -13.48 19.83
CA ASP A 120 22.01 -13.00 18.46
C ASP A 120 20.63 -13.35 17.87
N SER A 121 19.95 -14.39 18.38
CA SER A 121 18.63 -14.80 17.91
C SER A 121 17.57 -13.70 18.00
N LEU A 122 17.63 -12.82 19.03
CA LEU A 122 16.74 -11.66 19.12
C LEU A 122 17.01 -10.69 17.96
N ASN A 123 18.27 -10.37 17.71
CA ASN A 123 18.63 -9.43 16.65
C ASN A 123 18.30 -10.01 15.27
N ASN A 124 18.59 -11.30 15.05
CA ASN A 124 18.27 -12.01 13.81
C ASN A 124 16.76 -12.02 13.55
N SER A 125 15.94 -12.27 14.58
CA SER A 125 14.48 -12.20 14.48
C SER A 125 14.00 -10.81 14.07
N ILE A 126 14.54 -9.76 14.69
CA ILE A 126 14.18 -8.37 14.37
C ILE A 126 14.59 -8.01 12.93
N VAL A 127 15.78 -8.42 12.50
CA VAL A 127 16.25 -8.19 11.12
C VAL A 127 15.37 -8.92 10.11
N ALA A 128 15.07 -10.20 10.34
CA ALA A 128 14.22 -10.99 9.44
C ALA A 128 12.80 -10.40 9.33
N LEU A 129 12.19 -10.01 10.46
CA LEU A 129 10.89 -9.35 10.47
C LEU A 129 10.88 -8.01 9.72
N LYS A 130 11.95 -7.21 9.88
CA LYS A 130 12.07 -5.93 9.17
C LYS A 130 12.21 -6.12 7.67
N SER A 131 13.03 -7.08 7.24
CA SER A 131 13.21 -7.39 5.82
C SER A 131 11.89 -7.83 5.19
N LEU A 132 11.17 -8.76 5.84
CA LEU A 132 9.85 -9.21 5.40
C LEU A 132 8.85 -8.04 5.33
N THR A 133 8.76 -7.25 6.40
CA THR A 133 7.83 -6.11 6.47
C THR A 133 8.12 -5.09 5.38
N LYS A 134 9.40 -4.79 5.11
CA LYS A 134 9.80 -3.83 4.08
C LYS A 134 9.35 -4.28 2.70
N ILE A 135 9.56 -5.56 2.36
CA ILE A 135 9.22 -6.10 1.04
C ILE A 135 7.70 -6.15 0.86
N ILE A 136 6.96 -6.67 1.85
CA ILE A 136 5.49 -6.70 1.80
C ILE A 136 4.92 -5.27 1.71
N SER A 137 5.46 -4.32 2.47
CA SER A 137 5.03 -2.91 2.40
C SER A 137 5.24 -2.33 1.00
N GLY A 138 6.42 -2.55 0.40
CA GLY A 138 6.72 -2.03 -0.93
C GLY A 138 5.81 -2.61 -2.01
N LEU A 139 5.49 -3.90 -1.91
CA LEU A 139 4.56 -4.55 -2.84
C LEU A 139 3.13 -4.07 -2.64
N ASN A 140 2.67 -3.97 -1.39
CA ASN A 140 1.35 -3.40 -1.08
C ASN A 140 1.20 -1.99 -1.65
N ASP A 141 2.23 -1.15 -1.52
CA ASP A 141 2.24 0.20 -2.06
C ASP A 141 2.21 0.16 -3.61
N LYS A 142 3.03 -0.68 -4.24
CA LYS A 142 3.04 -0.86 -5.71
C LYS A 142 1.67 -1.25 -6.26
N TYR A 143 1.02 -2.27 -5.68
CA TYR A 143 -0.32 -2.71 -6.12
C TYR A 143 -1.39 -1.65 -5.88
N TRP A 144 -1.36 -1.01 -4.71
CA TRP A 144 -2.32 0.04 -4.38
C TRP A 144 -2.20 1.26 -5.32
N ASP A 145 -0.98 1.71 -5.57
CA ASP A 145 -0.73 2.87 -6.42
C ASP A 145 -1.07 2.56 -7.89
N GLN A 146 -0.71 1.37 -8.38
CA GLN A 146 -1.08 0.93 -9.73
C GLN A 146 -2.60 0.85 -9.90
N TRP A 147 -3.30 0.29 -8.92
CA TRP A 147 -4.76 0.22 -8.94
C TRP A 147 -5.39 1.62 -8.99
N LEU A 148 -4.89 2.56 -8.18
CA LEU A 148 -5.38 3.95 -8.19
C LEU A 148 -5.15 4.64 -9.55
N ILE A 149 -4.01 4.37 -10.21
CA ILE A 149 -3.73 4.87 -11.55
C ILE A 149 -4.74 4.31 -12.55
N ASN A 150 -4.99 3.01 -12.50
CA ASN A 150 -5.95 2.34 -13.39
C ASN A 150 -7.37 2.89 -13.19
N LEU A 151 -7.82 3.05 -11.94
CA LEU A 151 -9.10 3.68 -11.62
C LEU A 151 -9.21 5.10 -12.20
N GLU A 152 -8.16 5.92 -12.08
CA GLU A 152 -8.16 7.29 -12.59
C GLU A 152 -8.25 7.31 -14.11
N ASN A 153 -7.42 6.52 -14.79
CA ASN A 153 -7.40 6.44 -16.24
C ASN A 153 -8.77 6.05 -16.82
N ASP A 154 -9.50 5.16 -16.14
CA ASP A 154 -10.83 4.70 -16.58
C ASP A 154 -11.88 5.82 -16.71
N PHE A 155 -11.76 6.94 -15.98
CA PHE A 155 -12.75 8.02 -16.00
C PHE A 155 -12.22 9.40 -16.40
N VAL A 156 -10.94 9.53 -16.76
CA VAL A 156 -10.34 10.80 -17.19
C VAL A 156 -11.16 11.43 -18.33
N VAL A 157 -11.30 12.75 -18.25
CA VAL A 157 -11.91 13.60 -19.27
C VAL A 157 -11.06 14.86 -19.36
N GLU A 158 -10.74 15.29 -20.58
CA GLU A 158 -10.01 16.54 -20.81
C GLU A 158 -10.82 17.73 -20.28
N ASP A 159 -10.15 18.64 -19.57
CA ASP A 159 -10.80 19.81 -18.96
C ASP A 159 -11.61 20.62 -19.98
N VAL A 160 -11.15 20.71 -21.24
CA VAL A 160 -11.87 21.41 -22.31
C VAL A 160 -13.21 20.74 -22.63
N VAL A 161 -13.25 19.41 -22.71
CA VAL A 161 -14.47 18.64 -22.99
C VAL A 161 -15.44 18.78 -21.81
N LEU A 162 -14.91 18.77 -20.59
CA LEU A 162 -15.67 18.96 -19.37
C LEU A 162 -16.26 20.38 -19.29
N GLU A 163 -15.44 21.43 -19.46
CA GLU A 163 -15.87 22.83 -19.42
C GLU A 163 -16.92 23.14 -20.50
N GLN A 164 -16.76 22.57 -21.69
CA GLN A 164 -17.70 22.72 -22.80
C GLN A 164 -19.12 22.26 -22.45
N GLN A 165 -19.28 21.30 -21.53
CA GLN A 165 -20.60 20.82 -21.09
C GLN A 165 -21.49 21.95 -20.57
N THR A 166 -20.91 22.96 -19.90
CA THR A 166 -21.67 24.13 -19.43
C THR A 166 -22.24 24.95 -20.60
N SER A 167 -21.45 25.14 -21.65
CA SER A 167 -21.86 25.86 -22.86
C SER A 167 -22.95 25.11 -23.64
N LEU A 168 -23.00 23.77 -23.50
CA LEU A 168 -24.02 22.90 -24.09
C LEU A 168 -25.26 22.71 -23.20
N GLY A 169 -25.38 23.47 -22.10
CA GLY A 169 -26.51 23.40 -21.17
C GLY A 169 -26.54 22.11 -20.34
N LYS A 170 -25.42 21.40 -20.23
CA LYS A 170 -25.23 20.17 -19.44
C LYS A 170 -24.61 20.46 -18.07
N ASP A 171 -24.97 21.59 -17.45
CA ASP A 171 -24.43 22.05 -16.16
C ASP A 171 -24.55 21.00 -15.05
N LYS A 172 -25.63 20.19 -15.08
CA LYS A 172 -25.83 19.12 -14.10
C LYS A 172 -24.72 18.07 -14.19
N VAL A 173 -24.40 17.59 -15.39
CA VAL A 173 -23.35 16.58 -15.62
C VAL A 173 -21.99 17.14 -15.21
N TYR A 174 -21.68 18.37 -15.61
CA TYR A 174 -20.45 19.07 -15.24
C TYR A 174 -20.26 19.16 -13.72
N ASN A 175 -21.28 19.65 -13.00
CA ASN A 175 -21.20 19.85 -11.55
C ASN A 175 -21.14 18.53 -10.79
N GLU A 176 -21.93 17.52 -11.20
CA GLU A 176 -21.92 16.20 -10.59
C GLU A 176 -20.58 15.50 -10.79
N TYR A 177 -20.01 15.57 -12.00
CA TYR A 177 -18.70 14.99 -12.30
C TYR A 177 -17.60 15.63 -11.45
N ASN A 178 -17.51 16.96 -11.41
CA ASN A 178 -16.48 17.65 -10.62
C ASN A 178 -16.62 17.39 -9.11
N LYS A 179 -17.85 17.37 -8.60
CA LYS A 179 -18.10 17.06 -7.18
C LYS A 179 -17.67 15.64 -6.85
N LEU A 180 -18.00 14.66 -7.70
CA LEU A 180 -17.65 13.27 -7.47
C LEU A 180 -16.14 13.04 -7.65
N LYS A 181 -15.50 13.67 -8.64
CA LYS A 181 -14.04 13.65 -8.86
C LYS A 181 -13.31 14.20 -7.63
N ALA A 182 -13.77 15.31 -7.07
CA ALA A 182 -13.21 15.87 -5.84
C ALA A 182 -13.35 14.89 -4.65
N LYS A 183 -14.50 14.23 -4.50
CA LYS A 183 -14.69 13.20 -3.48
C LYS A 183 -13.73 12.02 -3.69
N PHE A 184 -13.60 11.53 -4.92
CA PHE A 184 -12.66 10.46 -5.25
C PHE A 184 -11.23 10.80 -4.83
N TYR A 185 -10.76 12.03 -5.11
CA TYR A 185 -9.42 12.46 -4.67
C TYR A 185 -9.26 12.56 -3.15
N VAL A 186 -10.32 12.88 -2.42
CA VAL A 186 -10.30 12.85 -0.94
C VAL A 186 -10.20 11.40 -0.45
N ASP A 187 -11.03 10.50 -0.99
CA ASP A 187 -11.02 9.08 -0.63
C ASP A 187 -9.66 8.43 -0.97
N LYS A 188 -9.07 8.77 -2.12
CA LYS A 188 -7.74 8.32 -2.57
C LYS A 188 -6.63 8.63 -1.56
N LEU A 189 -6.72 9.76 -0.86
CA LEU A 189 -5.73 10.19 0.13
C LEU A 189 -5.95 9.58 1.53
N SER A 190 -7.01 8.77 1.70
CA SER A 190 -7.28 8.07 2.94
C SER A 190 -6.15 7.09 3.30
N LYS A 191 -5.91 6.95 4.61
CA LYS A 191 -4.99 5.94 5.17
C LYS A 191 -5.74 4.81 5.88
N ASP A 192 -7.07 4.83 5.84
CA ASP A 192 -7.91 3.80 6.43
C ASP A 192 -8.22 2.72 5.38
N PHE A 193 -7.25 1.84 5.17
CA PHE A 193 -7.33 0.76 4.18
C PHE A 193 -8.28 -0.33 4.65
N ASN A 194 -9.49 -0.32 4.11
CA ASN A 194 -10.52 -1.31 4.38
C ASN A 194 -11.38 -1.56 3.13
N SER A 195 -12.20 -2.60 3.15
CA SER A 195 -13.07 -2.95 2.01
C SER A 195 -14.02 -1.81 1.65
N SER A 196 -14.54 -1.07 2.62
CA SER A 196 -15.44 0.06 2.38
C SER A 196 -14.77 1.18 1.59
N LEU A 197 -13.48 1.45 1.83
CA LEU A 197 -12.71 2.40 1.04
C LEU A 197 -12.57 1.91 -0.41
N VAL A 198 -12.24 0.63 -0.60
CA VAL A 198 -12.11 0.02 -1.93
C VAL A 198 -13.44 0.11 -2.69
N ASP A 199 -14.55 -0.24 -2.04
CA ASP A 199 -15.89 -0.15 -2.60
C ASP A 199 -16.26 1.30 -2.94
N SER A 200 -15.94 2.27 -2.08
CA SER A 200 -16.21 3.71 -2.33
C SER A 200 -15.46 4.22 -3.55
N LEU A 201 -14.17 3.86 -3.69
CA LEU A 201 -13.34 4.25 -4.82
C LEU A 201 -13.86 3.62 -6.13
N ASN A 202 -14.14 2.31 -6.14
CA ASN A 202 -14.66 1.64 -7.32
C ASN A 202 -16.07 2.15 -7.70
N HIS A 203 -16.95 2.38 -6.72
CA HIS A 203 -18.27 2.96 -6.98
C HIS A 203 -18.18 4.39 -7.54
N SER A 204 -17.24 5.19 -7.03
CA SER A 204 -16.99 6.54 -7.54
C SER A 204 -16.48 6.49 -8.97
N LYS A 205 -15.54 5.58 -9.29
CA LYS A 205 -15.09 5.32 -10.67
C LYS A 205 -16.25 4.98 -11.59
N GLU A 206 -17.06 3.98 -11.25
CA GLU A 206 -18.20 3.55 -12.07
C GLU A 206 -19.19 4.68 -12.34
N HIS A 207 -19.42 5.54 -11.35
CA HIS A 207 -20.34 6.65 -11.49
C HIS A 207 -19.73 7.83 -12.28
N LEU A 208 -18.41 8.06 -12.15
CA LEU A 208 -17.67 9.01 -13.00
C LEU A 208 -17.68 8.56 -14.47
N ILE A 209 -17.51 7.28 -14.75
CA ILE A 209 -17.66 6.71 -16.10
C ILE A 209 -19.06 6.99 -16.65
N LYS A 210 -20.12 6.70 -15.88
CA LYS A 210 -21.50 6.96 -16.30
C LYS A 210 -21.77 8.44 -16.56
N LEU A 211 -21.16 9.35 -15.81
CA LEU A 211 -21.27 10.79 -16.03
C LEU A 211 -20.50 11.22 -17.27
N ARG A 212 -19.32 10.66 -17.52
CA ARG A 212 -18.56 10.85 -18.76
C ARG A 212 -19.38 10.40 -19.98
N ASP A 213 -20.00 9.23 -19.92
CA ASP A 213 -20.78 8.69 -21.04
C ASP A 213 -22.05 9.52 -21.35
N GLN A 214 -22.47 10.39 -20.42
CA GLN A 214 -23.55 11.36 -20.61
C GLN A 214 -23.08 12.70 -21.17
N MET A 215 -21.77 12.93 -21.27
CA MET A 215 -21.22 14.17 -21.81
C MET A 215 -21.49 14.28 -23.30
N ASP A 216 -21.82 15.50 -23.72
CA ASP A 216 -22.08 15.80 -25.11
C ASP A 216 -20.76 16.09 -25.82
N MET A 217 -20.43 15.24 -26.80
CA MET A 217 -19.25 15.35 -27.66
C MET A 217 -19.60 15.78 -29.09
N SER A 218 -20.85 16.20 -29.36
CA SER A 218 -21.33 16.46 -30.72
C SER A 218 -20.64 17.62 -31.44
N GLU A 219 -20.10 18.57 -30.69
CA GLU A 219 -19.35 19.72 -31.21
C GLU A 219 -17.85 19.42 -31.46
N LEU A 220 -17.39 18.21 -31.15
CA LEU A 220 -16.02 17.79 -31.44
C LEU A 220 -15.92 17.21 -32.86
N PRO A 221 -14.83 17.49 -33.61
CA PRO A 221 -14.59 16.82 -34.88
C PRO A 221 -14.57 15.29 -34.71
N GLU A 222 -15.12 14.57 -35.69
CA GLU A 222 -15.24 13.11 -35.64
C GLU A 222 -13.88 12.42 -35.40
N ASP A 223 -12.83 12.93 -36.04
CA ASP A 223 -11.45 12.48 -35.85
C ASP A 223 -10.93 12.70 -34.42
N VAL A 224 -11.31 13.82 -33.78
CA VAL A 224 -10.96 14.12 -32.38
C VAL A 224 -11.69 13.16 -31.44
N VAL A 225 -12.98 12.92 -31.67
CA VAL A 225 -13.76 11.95 -30.87
C VAL A 225 -13.15 10.55 -31.00
N LYS A 226 -12.73 10.16 -32.20
CA LYS A 226 -12.08 8.86 -32.44
C LYS A 226 -10.72 8.78 -31.75
N PHE A 227 -9.91 9.83 -31.82
CA PHE A 227 -8.62 9.92 -31.14
C PHE A 227 -8.75 9.81 -29.62
N LEU A 228 -9.70 10.55 -29.01
CA LEU A 228 -9.96 10.49 -27.57
C LEU A 228 -10.44 9.09 -27.16
N LYS A 229 -11.34 8.47 -27.93
CA LYS A 229 -11.79 7.09 -27.65
C LYS A 229 -10.69 6.03 -27.71
N ASP A 230 -9.72 6.18 -28.62
CA ASP A 230 -8.60 5.24 -28.71
C ASP A 230 -7.53 5.53 -27.64
N LEU A 231 -7.35 6.79 -27.22
CA LEU A 231 -6.56 7.17 -26.03
C LEU A 231 -7.14 6.59 -24.74
N ASP A 232 -8.47 6.59 -24.61
CA ASP A 232 -9.20 6.05 -23.47
C ASP A 232 -9.20 4.51 -23.42
N SER A 233 -8.68 3.84 -24.45
CA SER A 233 -8.74 2.39 -24.54
C SER A 233 -7.55 1.74 -23.81
N ASN A 234 -7.86 0.95 -22.78
CA ASN A 234 -6.87 0.23 -21.96
C ASN A 234 -6.02 -0.80 -22.76
N TYR A 235 -6.35 -1.08 -24.02
CA TYR A 235 -5.71 -2.10 -24.86
C TYR A 235 -5.07 -1.56 -26.14
N ARG A 236 -5.21 -0.27 -26.45
CA ARG A 236 -4.59 0.30 -27.66
C ARG A 236 -3.71 1.47 -27.27
N VAL A 237 -2.47 1.41 -27.73
CA VAL A 237 -1.63 2.60 -27.79
C VAL A 237 -2.23 3.48 -28.89
N ALA A 238 -2.70 4.68 -28.54
CA ALA A 238 -3.10 5.65 -29.54
C ALA A 238 -1.89 5.89 -30.48
N THR A 239 -1.98 5.37 -31.70
CA THR A 239 -0.89 5.48 -32.66
C THR A 239 -0.86 6.89 -33.23
N LEU A 240 0.32 7.37 -33.62
CA LEU A 240 0.48 8.67 -34.29
C LEU A 240 -0.36 8.77 -35.57
N GLU A 241 -0.81 7.65 -36.14
CA GLU A 241 -1.72 7.59 -37.28
C GLU A 241 -3.10 8.21 -36.99
N LEU A 242 -3.51 8.28 -35.72
CA LEU A 242 -4.77 8.91 -35.29
C LEU A 242 -4.66 10.43 -35.15
N ILE A 243 -3.45 10.99 -35.21
CA ILE A 243 -3.23 12.44 -35.20
C ILE A 243 -3.44 12.96 -36.63
N THR A 244 -4.69 13.08 -37.03
CA THR A 244 -5.06 13.75 -38.29
C THR A 244 -4.77 15.26 -38.20
N PRO A 245 -4.71 15.99 -39.33
CA PRO A 245 -4.53 17.44 -39.30
C PRO A 245 -5.55 18.16 -38.42
N ASP A 246 -6.79 17.66 -38.37
CA ASP A 246 -7.86 18.21 -37.55
C ASP A 246 -7.64 17.92 -36.06
N VAL A 247 -7.18 16.72 -35.70
CA VAL A 247 -6.77 16.38 -34.33
C VAL A 247 -5.59 17.24 -33.87
N PHE A 248 -4.57 17.39 -34.72
CA PHE A 248 -3.40 18.21 -34.42
C PHE A 248 -3.77 19.69 -34.23
N ALA A 249 -4.60 20.24 -35.13
CA ALA A 249 -5.06 21.61 -35.04
C ALA A 249 -5.91 21.85 -33.78
N TRP A 250 -6.78 20.89 -33.44
CA TRP A 250 -7.58 20.95 -32.22
C TRP A 250 -6.70 20.89 -30.96
N LEU A 251 -5.79 19.91 -30.86
CA LEU A 251 -4.85 19.79 -29.74
C LEU A 251 -3.96 21.03 -29.57
N THR A 252 -3.57 21.66 -30.68
CA THR A 252 -2.78 22.91 -30.67
C THR A 252 -3.62 24.06 -30.12
N LYS A 253 -4.86 24.19 -30.58
CA LYS A 253 -5.79 25.25 -30.16
C LYS A 253 -6.12 25.16 -28.67
N GLN A 254 -6.16 23.95 -28.12
CA GLN A 254 -6.50 23.67 -26.72
C GLN A 254 -5.28 23.57 -25.79
N ASP A 255 -4.07 23.81 -26.29
CA ASP A 255 -2.81 23.65 -25.53
C ASP A 255 -2.67 22.27 -24.85
N LEU A 256 -3.12 21.22 -25.55
CA LEU A 256 -3.04 19.84 -25.10
C LEU A 256 -1.84 19.09 -25.69
N LEU A 257 -1.28 19.60 -26.80
CA LEU A 257 -0.14 19.01 -27.49
C LEU A 257 1.12 18.90 -26.60
N SER A 258 1.32 19.87 -25.71
CA SER A 258 2.43 19.90 -24.75
C SER A 258 2.28 18.86 -23.61
N LYS A 259 1.06 18.36 -23.39
CA LYS A 259 0.72 17.40 -22.33
C LYS A 259 0.78 15.95 -22.81
N LEU A 260 0.70 15.72 -24.12
CA LEU A 260 0.84 14.40 -24.72
C LEU A 260 2.30 13.93 -24.63
N LYS A 261 2.52 12.81 -23.95
CA LYS A 261 3.84 12.16 -23.87
C LYS A 261 3.88 10.98 -24.84
N ILE A 262 4.91 10.96 -25.68
CA ILE A 262 5.24 9.78 -26.49
C ILE A 262 5.99 8.82 -25.54
N SER A 263 5.35 7.71 -25.15
CA SER A 263 6.07 6.58 -24.56
C SER A 263 6.61 5.68 -25.68
N ARG A 264 7.77 5.07 -25.45
CA ARG A 264 8.50 4.26 -26.42
C ARG A 264 8.60 2.83 -25.91
#